data_AF-A0A966V647-F1
#
_entry.id   AF-A0A966V647-F1
#
_cell.length_a   1.000
_cell.length_b   1.000
_cell.length_c   1.000
_cell.angle_alpha   90.00
_cell.angle_beta   90.00
_cell.angle_gamma   90.00
#
_symmetry.space_group_name_H-M   'P 1'
#
loop_
_entity.id
_entity.type
_entity.pdbx_description
1 polymer ?
#
loop_
_entity_poly.entity_id
_entity_poly.type
_entity_poly.pdbx_seq_one_letter_code
_entity_poly.pdbx_strand_id
1 'polypeptide(L)' 'MVLGAVMAGWSVLMIQLVRGPLREGSRWAWLFMVQSLILWFVLDTGMSIVLGYPTHALFNIPFAVALGIPLLSLRSSAS' A
#
# COMPACT_ATOMS: atom_id res chain seq x y z
N MET A 1 -19.85 -5.43 -1.21
CA MET A 1 -19.29 -6.72 -0.72
C MET A 1 -17.96 -7.08 -1.38
N VAL A 2 -17.79 -6.89 -2.70
CA VAL A 2 -16.54 -7.19 -3.42
C VAL A 2 -15.32 -6.45 -2.84
N LEU A 3 -15.45 -5.16 -2.52
CA LEU A 3 -14.34 -4.35 -2.00
C LEU A 3 -13.77 -4.92 -0.68
N GLY A 4 -14.63 -5.38 0.24
CA GLY A 4 -14.20 -5.96 1.51
C GLY A 4 -13.40 -7.26 1.34
N ALA A 5 -13.82 -8.13 0.41
CA ALA A 5 -13.08 -9.35 0.09
C ALA A 5 -11.71 -9.05 -0.54
N VAL A 6 -11.64 -8.06 -1.44
CA VAL A 6 -10.38 -7.61 -2.06
C VAL A 6 -9.44 -7.02 -1.01
N MET A 7 -9.96 -6.16 -0.10
CA MET A 7 -9.15 -5.56 0.97
C MET A 7 -8.64 -6.61 1.96
N ALA A 8 -9.45 -7.62 2.29
CA ALA A 8 -9.02 -8.74 3.14
C ALA A 8 -7.91 -9.55 2.46
N GLY A 9 -8.08 -9.90 1.18
CA GLY A 9 -7.05 -10.62 0.41
C GLY A 9 -5.75 -9.83 0.29
N TRP A 10 -5.83 -8.53 0.01
CA TRP A 10 -4.68 -7.63 -0.05
C TRP A 10 -3.97 -7.54 1.31
N SER A 11 -4.72 -7.40 2.40
CA SER A 11 -4.16 -7.34 3.76
C SER A 11 -3.45 -8.65 4.15
N VAL A 12 -4.03 -9.80 3.83
CA VAL A 12 -3.40 -11.11 4.06
C VAL A 12 -2.11 -11.24 3.27
N LEU A 13 -2.12 -10.88 1.98
CA LEU A 13 -0.92 -10.90 1.14
C LEU A 13 0.18 -9.99 1.72
N MET A 14 -0.19 -8.78 2.16
CA MET A 14 0.74 -7.85 2.80
C MET A 14 1.39 -8.45 4.05
N ILE A 15 0.60 -9.09 4.92
CA ILE A 15 1.10 -9.75 6.13
C ILE A 15 2.12 -10.84 5.78
N GLN A 16 1.84 -11.66 4.77
CA GLN A 16 2.74 -12.73 4.34
C GLN A 16 4.07 -12.18 3.80
N LEU A 17 4.01 -11.11 2.99
CA LEU A 17 5.21 -10.44 2.47
C LEU A 17 6.03 -9.78 3.58
N VAL A 18 5.38 -9.16 4.57
CA VAL A 18 6.04 -8.54 5.73
C VAL A 18 6.71 -9.59 6.61
N ARG A 19 6.05 -10.73 6.85
CA ARG A 19 6.57 -11.78 7.75
C ARG A 19 7.67 -12.63 7.13
N GLY A 20 7.72 -12.78 5.81
CA GLY A 20 8.76 -13.54 5.11
C GLY A 20 9.72 -12.63 4.34
N PRO A 21 9.54 -12.41 3.03
CA PRO A 21 10.53 -11.77 2.16
C PRO A 21 11.02 -10.40 2.63
N LEU A 22 10.14 -9.54 3.15
CA LEU A 22 10.55 -8.21 3.62
C LEU A 22 11.36 -8.27 4.92
N ARG A 23 11.07 -9.24 5.80
CA ARG A 23 11.86 -9.49 7.01
C ARG A 23 13.26 -10.01 6.68
N GLU A 24 13.39 -10.75 5.58
CA GLU A 24 14.64 -11.27 5.05
C GLU A 24 15.43 -10.23 4.22
N GLY A 25 14.93 -9.00 4.07
CA GLY A 25 15.60 -7.95 3.30
C GLY A 25 15.43 -8.10 1.78
N SER A 26 14.42 -8.80 1.30
CA SER A 26 14.19 -8.95 -0.15
C SER A 26 13.80 -7.64 -0.80
N ARG A 27 14.73 -7.07 -1.58
CA ARG A 27 14.51 -5.86 -2.38
C ARG A 27 13.36 -5.99 -3.37
N TRP A 28 13.16 -7.18 -3.93
CA TRP A 28 12.08 -7.44 -4.88
C TRP A 28 10.73 -7.31 -4.18
N ALA A 29 10.54 -7.98 -3.03
CA ALA A 29 9.30 -7.87 -2.25
C ALA A 29 8.99 -6.42 -1.83
N TRP A 30 10.03 -5.65 -1.48
CA TRP A 30 9.89 -4.22 -1.18
C TRP A 30 9.38 -3.43 -2.39
N LEU A 31 9.96 -3.65 -3.58
CA LEU A 31 9.53 -2.98 -4.80
C LEU A 31 8.06 -3.29 -5.13
N PHE A 32 7.63 -4.55 -5.07
CA PHE A 32 6.21 -4.89 -5.34
C PHE A 32 5.26 -4.31 -4.32
N MET A 33 5.65 -4.25 -3.05
CA MET A 33 4.82 -3.63 -2.01
C MET A 33 4.63 -2.14 -2.27
N VAL A 34 5.72 -1.43 -2.60
CA VAL A 34 5.68 0.00 -2.92
C VAL A 34 4.87 0.25 -4.19
N GLN A 35 5.08 -0.53 -5.25
CA GLN A 35 4.31 -0.41 -6.49
C GLN A 35 2.81 -0.66 -6.26
N SER A 36 2.45 -1.67 -5.46
CA SER A 36 1.06 -1.95 -5.10
C SER A 36 0.42 -0.78 -4.34
N LEU A 37 1.13 -0.20 -3.37
CA LEU A 37 0.65 0.95 -2.59
C LEU A 37 0.47 2.20 -3.47
N ILE A 38 1.44 2.49 -4.33
CA ILE A 38 1.36 3.63 -5.27
C ILE A 38 0.19 3.45 -6.24
N LEU A 39 0.04 2.25 -6.82
CA LEU A 39 -1.04 1.98 -7.76
C LEU A 39 -2.42 2.16 -7.09
N TRP A 40 -2.60 1.62 -5.89
CA TRP A 40 -3.82 1.82 -5.12
C TRP A 40 -4.08 3.30 -4.84
N PHE A 41 -3.09 4.04 -4.34
CA PHE A 41 -3.23 5.45 -3.99
C PHE A 41 -3.58 6.31 -5.20
N VAL A 42 -2.90 6.10 -6.34
CA VAL A 42 -3.14 6.86 -7.58
C VAL A 42 -4.53 6.59 -8.13
N LEU A 43 -4.95 5.32 -8.19
CA LEU A 43 -6.26 4.97 -8.72
C LEU A 43 -7.39 5.48 -7.82
N ASP A 44 -7.30 5.27 -6.50
CA ASP A 44 -8.36 5.65 -5.57
C ASP A 44 -8.49 7.18 -5.42
N THR A 45 -7.36 7.87 -5.34
CA THR A 45 -7.31 9.33 -5.27
C THR A 45 -7.74 9.97 -6.60
N GLY A 46 -7.26 9.43 -7.73
CA GLY A 46 -7.63 9.91 -9.06
C GLY A 46 -9.14 9.77 -9.31
N MET A 47 -9.72 8.61 -8.97
CA MET A 47 -11.16 8.39 -9.06
C MET A 47 -11.93 9.34 -8.12
N SER A 48 -11.47 9.54 -6.89
CA SER A 48 -12.10 10.47 -5.94
C SER A 48 -12.15 11.91 -6.48
N ILE A 49 -11.10 12.36 -7.17
CA ILE A 49 -11.05 13.68 -7.80
C ILE A 49 -12.01 13.74 -9.01
N VAL A 50 -11.95 12.75 -9.91
CA VAL A 50 -12.78 12.69 -11.13
C VAL A 50 -14.28 12.62 -10.79
N LEU A 51 -14.64 11.89 -9.74
CA LEU A 51 -16.03 11.73 -9.28
C LEU A 51 -16.54 12.91 -8.43
N GLY A 52 -15.71 13.92 -8.15
CA GLY A 52 -16.11 15.12 -7.41
C GLY A 52 -16.15 14.96 -5.89
N TYR A 53 -15.43 13.98 -5.33
CA TYR A 53 -15.33 13.70 -3.89
C TYR A 53 -13.91 13.97 -3.35
N PRO A 54 -13.43 15.24 -3.35
CA PRO A 54 -12.06 15.57 -2.95
C PRO A 54 -11.76 15.29 -1.47
N THR A 55 -12.78 15.22 -0.62
CA THR A 55 -12.64 14.82 0.78
C THR A 55 -12.14 13.37 0.90
N HIS A 56 -12.56 12.47 0.02
CA HIS A 56 -12.08 11.09 -0.01
C HIS A 56 -10.60 11.00 -0.38
N ALA A 57 -10.16 11.81 -1.35
CA ALA A 57 -8.75 11.95 -1.70
C ALA A 57 -7.90 12.41 -0.50
N LEU A 58 -8.43 13.32 0.34
CA LEU A 58 -7.73 13.78 1.53
C LEU A 58 -7.56 12.67 2.58
N PHE A 59 -8.58 11.81 2.74
CA PHE A 59 -8.53 10.67 3.67
C PHE A 59 -7.52 9.60 3.27
N ASN A 60 -7.21 9.46 1.98
CA ASN A 60 -6.21 8.51 1.51
C ASN A 60 -4.78 8.88 1.92
N ILE A 61 -4.51 10.16 2.21
CA ILE A 61 -3.17 10.64 2.58
C ILE A 61 -2.70 10.03 3.91
N PRO A 62 -3.47 10.11 5.03
CA PRO A 62 -3.12 9.40 6.27
C PRO A 62 -2.83 7.91 6.08
N PHE A 63 -3.61 7.21 5.24
CA PHE A 63 -3.40 5.79 4.97
C PHE A 63 -2.10 5.54 4.21
N ALA A 64 -1.82 6.31 3.17
CA ALA A 64 -0.58 6.23 2.41
C ALA A 64 0.64 6.52 3.29
N VAL A 65 0.53 7.48 4.22
CA VAL A 65 1.59 7.79 5.18
C VAL A 65 1.77 6.65 6.19
N ALA A 66 0.69 6.12 6.76
CA ALA A 66 0.74 5.03 7.74
C ALA A 66 1.37 3.75 7.17
N LEU A 67 1.12 3.44 5.90
CA LEU A 67 1.71 2.29 5.22
C LEU A 67 3.10 2.60 4.62
N GLY A 68 3.30 3.84 4.15
CA GLY A 68 4.53 4.29 3.50
C GLY A 68 5.71 4.45 4.45
N ILE A 69 5.50 4.98 5.67
CA ILE A 69 6.59 5.17 6.65
C ILE A 69 7.28 3.84 7.01
N PRO A 70 6.57 2.77 7.40
CA PRO A 70 7.20 1.47 7.68
C PRO A 70 7.94 0.91 6.47
N LEU A 71 7.39 1.08 5.27
CA LEU A 71 8.04 0.63 4.04
C LEU A 71 9.35 1.39 3.78
N LEU A 72 9.37 2.70 3.97
CA LEU A 72 10.60 3.48 3.83
C LEU A 72 11.68 3.05 4.83
N SER A 73 11.29 2.72 6.07
CA SER A 73 12.21 2.17 7.07
C SER A 73 12.73 0.78 6.72
N LEU A 74 11.94 -0.06 6.05
CA LEU A 74 12.36 -1.39 5.60
C LEU A 74 13.32 -1.34 4.39
N ARG A 75 13.40 -0.21 3.67
CA ARG A 75 14.32 -0.02 2.54
C ARG A 75 15.79 -0.17 2.97
N SER A 76 16.16 0.29 4.16
CA SER A 76 17.54 0.21 4.65
C SER A 76 17.99 -1.22 4.95
N SER A 77 17.04 -2.13 5.21
CA SER A 77 17.32 -3.54 5.47
C SER A 77 17.38 -4.38 4.20
N ALA A 78 16.93 -3.84 3.06
CA ALA A 78 16.85 -4.52 1.79
C ALA A 78 18.00 -4.17 0.81
N SER A 79 19.12 -3.66 1.36
CA SER A 79 20.32 -3.24 0.62
C SER A 79 21.26 -4.37 0.29
#